data_AF-A0A9P6Z0C4-F1
#
_entry.id   AF-A0A9P6Z0C4-F1
#
_cell.length_a   1.000
_cell.length_b   1.000
_cell.length_c   1.000
_cell.angle_alpha   90.00
_cell.angle_beta   90.00
_cell.angle_gamma   90.00
#
_symmetry.space_group_name_H-M   'P 1'
#
loop_
_entity.id
_entity.type
_entity.pdbx_description
1 polymer ?
#
loop_
_entity_poly.entity_id
_entity_poly.type
_entity_poly.pdbx_seq_one_letter_code
_entity_poly.pdbx_strand_id
1 'polypeptide(L)'
;MNKELVNKYLEFRKTSSKIGLEEALVQFRSIGEFDWKFEVLRELLYITSQVKNENSERASTTIRATVKRLNNETFLLEHNQAVIEIIELFEDIEYQESNMNITNSLVEGFVYLSTRCVLFKAVAKSNEIIKENIINQLLLCVRRLSNRFLLQLSEMIYGLVEENPEYAQLVRLKLSEMQILPDVITKITVLYCEDEV
;
A
#
# COMPACT_ATOMS: atom_id res chain seq x y z
N MET A 1 -20.62 1.77 -9.30
CA MET A 1 -19.45 2.62 -8.96
C MET A 1 -19.78 4.08 -9.27
N ASN A 2 -19.53 5.01 -8.34
CA ASN A 2 -20.00 6.39 -8.46
C ASN A 2 -19.14 7.18 -9.46
N LYS A 3 -19.65 7.42 -10.68
CA LYS A 3 -18.96 8.18 -11.74
C LYS A 3 -18.50 9.57 -11.27
N GLU A 4 -19.20 10.15 -10.30
CA GLU A 4 -18.87 11.44 -9.71
C GLU A 4 -17.51 11.42 -8.99
N LEU A 5 -17.24 10.37 -8.19
CA LEU A 5 -15.98 10.20 -7.48
C LEU A 5 -14.80 10.10 -8.44
N VAL A 6 -14.96 9.30 -9.50
CA VAL A 6 -13.93 9.12 -10.54
C VAL A 6 -13.65 10.44 -11.25
N ASN A 7 -14.69 11.16 -11.67
CA ASN A 7 -14.53 12.46 -12.33
C ASN A 7 -13.83 13.47 -11.42
N LYS A 8 -14.21 13.53 -10.14
CA LYS A 8 -13.58 14.41 -9.14
C LYS A 8 -12.10 14.06 -8.95
N TYR A 9 -11.77 12.77 -8.91
CA TYR A 9 -10.39 12.32 -8.84
C TYR A 9 -9.59 12.68 -10.09
N LEU A 10 -10.13 12.47 -11.29
CA LEU A 10 -9.47 12.83 -12.55
C LEU A 10 -9.23 14.35 -12.65
N GLU A 11 -10.18 15.17 -12.18
CA GLU A 11 -10.02 16.62 -12.10
C GLU A 11 -8.88 17.00 -11.14
N PHE A 12 -8.85 16.39 -9.96
CA PHE A 12 -7.76 16.57 -9.00
C PHE A 12 -6.41 16.15 -9.59
N ARG A 13 -6.32 14.97 -10.19
CA ARG A 13 -5.11 14.45 -10.84
C ARG A 13 -4.61 15.42 -11.92
N LYS A 14 -5.48 15.84 -12.82
CA LYS A 14 -5.14 16.82 -13.88
C LYS A 14 -4.70 18.16 -13.31
N THR A 15 -5.30 18.59 -12.20
CA THR A 15 -4.90 19.83 -11.51
C THR A 15 -3.53 19.67 -10.85
N SER A 16 -3.28 18.55 -10.18
CA SER A 16 -1.99 18.26 -9.55
C SER A 16 -0.82 18.30 -10.55
N SER A 17 -1.01 17.78 -11.77
CA SER A 17 -0.01 17.86 -12.84
C SER A 17 0.22 19.29 -13.37
N LYS A 18 -0.75 20.21 -13.17
CA LYS A 18 -0.65 21.60 -13.65
C LYS A 18 -0.03 22.54 -12.64
N ILE A 19 -0.44 22.43 -11.37
CA ILE A 19 -0.09 23.41 -10.33
C ILE A 19 0.80 22.86 -9.23
N GLY A 20 1.10 21.56 -9.25
CA GLY A 20 1.78 20.87 -8.16
C GLY A 20 0.81 20.11 -7.27
N LEU A 21 1.28 19.01 -6.69
CA LEU A 21 0.46 18.12 -5.87
C LEU A 21 0.06 18.76 -4.53
N GLU A 22 0.97 19.49 -3.89
CA GLU A 22 0.70 20.16 -2.61
C GLU A 22 -0.35 21.27 -2.78
N GLU A 23 -0.22 22.07 -3.83
CA GLU A 23 -1.16 23.13 -4.19
C GLU A 23 -2.54 22.56 -4.53
N ALA A 24 -2.58 21.46 -5.30
CA ALA A 24 -3.83 20.77 -5.60
C ALA A 24 -4.50 20.19 -4.35
N LEU A 25 -3.71 19.64 -3.40
CA LEU A 25 -4.25 19.14 -2.12
C LEU A 25 -4.94 20.26 -1.34
N VAL A 26 -4.35 21.46 -1.28
CA VAL A 26 -4.94 22.64 -0.63
C VAL A 26 -6.22 23.08 -1.32
N GLN A 27 -6.21 23.21 -2.65
CA GLN A 27 -7.37 23.63 -3.42
C GLN A 27 -8.56 22.67 -3.22
N PHE A 28 -8.33 21.36 -3.31
CA PHE A 28 -9.37 20.35 -3.20
C PHE A 28 -9.77 20.01 -1.76
N ARG A 29 -9.04 20.49 -0.75
CA ARG A 29 -9.47 20.43 0.66
C ARG A 29 -10.61 21.41 0.98
N SER A 30 -10.79 22.43 0.14
CA SER A 30 -11.62 23.60 0.44
C SER A 30 -13.02 23.55 -0.20
N ILE A 31 -13.35 22.48 -0.94
CA ILE A 31 -14.53 22.42 -1.80
C ILE A 31 -15.39 21.19 -1.48
N GLY A 32 -16.56 21.43 -0.88
CA GLY A 32 -17.68 20.49 -0.79
C GLY A 32 -17.81 19.68 0.51
N GLU A 33 -18.80 18.80 0.54
CA GLU A 33 -19.01 17.85 1.64
C GLU A 33 -17.84 16.88 1.77
N PHE A 34 -17.64 16.43 3.01
CA PHE A 34 -16.57 15.53 3.38
C PHE A 34 -16.79 14.13 2.79
N ASP A 35 -16.21 13.87 1.60
CA ASP A 35 -16.16 12.53 1.01
C ASP A 35 -14.82 11.86 1.33
N TRP A 36 -14.84 10.98 2.32
CA TRP A 36 -13.65 10.24 2.75
C TRP A 36 -13.07 9.36 1.64
N LYS A 37 -13.88 8.89 0.67
CA LYS A 37 -13.38 8.05 -0.44
C LYS A 37 -12.47 8.86 -1.34
N PHE A 38 -12.87 10.10 -1.62
CA PHE A 38 -12.04 11.05 -2.33
C PHE A 38 -10.77 11.40 -1.54
N GLU A 39 -10.84 11.52 -0.22
CA GLU A 39 -9.63 11.72 0.60
C GLU A 39 -8.65 10.56 0.48
N VAL A 40 -9.13 9.31 0.55
CA VAL A 40 -8.28 8.13 0.37
C VAL A 40 -7.62 8.14 -1.00
N LEU A 41 -8.36 8.43 -2.09
CA LEU A 41 -7.78 8.56 -3.43
C LEU A 41 -6.66 9.62 -3.50
N ARG A 42 -6.83 10.76 -2.84
CA ARG A 42 -5.79 11.80 -2.76
C ARG A 42 -4.57 11.33 -1.96
N GLU A 43 -4.78 10.64 -0.85
CA GLU A 43 -3.71 10.06 -0.04
C GLU A 43 -2.91 9.00 -0.83
N LEU A 44 -3.59 8.17 -1.63
CA LEU A 44 -2.94 7.17 -2.50
C LEU A 44 -2.09 7.84 -3.58
N LEU A 45 -2.60 8.89 -4.25
CA LEU A 45 -1.80 9.67 -5.20
C LEU A 45 -0.60 10.34 -4.52
N TYR A 46 -0.80 10.86 -3.30
CA TYR A 46 0.27 11.45 -2.52
C TYR A 46 1.38 10.45 -2.21
N ILE A 47 1.02 9.30 -1.64
CA ILE A 47 1.95 8.22 -1.30
C ILE A 47 2.79 7.83 -2.52
N THR A 48 2.13 7.52 -3.65
CA THR A 48 2.83 7.08 -4.86
C THR A 48 3.75 8.17 -5.44
N SER A 49 3.35 9.43 -5.38
CA SER A 49 4.18 10.57 -5.80
C SER A 49 5.43 10.71 -4.94
N GLN A 50 5.28 10.64 -3.60
CA GLN A 50 6.41 10.75 -2.69
C GLN A 50 7.41 9.60 -2.89
N VAL A 51 6.93 8.37 -3.03
CA VAL A 51 7.77 7.19 -3.30
C VAL A 51 8.56 7.32 -4.60
N LYS A 52 7.99 7.94 -5.63
CA LYS A 52 8.65 8.10 -6.93
C LYS A 52 9.68 9.22 -6.97
N ASN A 53 9.41 10.31 -6.24
CA ASN A 53 10.16 11.55 -6.38
C ASN A 53 11.17 11.81 -5.25
N GLU A 54 11.00 11.17 -4.10
CA GLU A 54 11.84 11.39 -2.91
C GLU A 54 12.67 10.15 -2.56
N ASN A 55 13.74 10.37 -1.79
CA ASN A 55 14.43 9.26 -1.13
C ASN A 55 13.57 8.71 0.03
N SER A 56 13.88 7.48 0.46
CA SER A 56 13.09 6.79 1.50
C SER A 56 12.95 7.54 2.84
N GLU A 57 13.87 8.43 3.21
CA GLU A 57 13.80 9.22 4.46
C GLU A 57 12.76 10.32 4.36
N ARG A 58 12.86 11.08 3.27
CA ARG A 58 11.96 12.19 3.01
C ARG A 58 10.56 11.66 2.77
N ALA A 59 10.41 10.62 1.94
CA ALA A 59 9.13 9.96 1.70
C ALA A 59 8.49 9.48 3.02
N SER A 60 9.25 8.81 3.89
CA SER A 60 8.75 8.36 5.21
C SER A 60 8.24 9.54 6.05
N THR A 61 8.97 10.65 6.07
CA THR A 61 8.61 11.83 6.87
C THR A 61 7.38 12.55 6.31
N THR A 62 7.35 12.80 4.99
CA THR A 62 6.25 13.53 4.34
C THR A 62 4.96 12.72 4.32
N ILE A 63 5.03 11.43 4.00
CA ILE A 63 3.86 10.54 4.01
C ILE A 63 3.22 10.50 5.40
N ARG A 64 4.01 10.32 6.47
CA ARG A 64 3.47 10.28 7.83
C ARG A 64 2.84 11.60 8.28
N ALA A 65 3.36 12.73 7.82
CA ALA A 65 2.84 14.04 8.18
C ALA A 65 1.52 14.37 7.45
N THR A 66 1.38 13.92 6.20
CA THR A 66 0.28 14.32 5.32
C THR A 66 -0.88 13.32 5.32
N VAL A 67 -0.58 12.01 5.35
CA VAL A 67 -1.59 10.94 5.26
C VAL A 67 -2.28 10.76 6.61
N LYS A 68 -3.61 10.90 6.63
CA LYS A 68 -4.43 10.89 7.85
C LYS A 68 -5.37 9.69 7.91
N ARG A 69 -6.15 9.46 6.86
CA ARG A 69 -7.18 8.41 6.83
C ARG A 69 -6.54 7.04 6.83
N LEU A 70 -5.59 6.82 5.93
CA LEU A 70 -4.87 5.54 5.88
C LEU A 70 -4.01 5.32 7.14
N ASN A 71 -3.56 6.36 7.85
CA ASN A 71 -2.87 6.23 9.15
C ASN A 71 -3.81 6.11 10.37
N ASN A 72 -5.14 6.09 10.17
CA ASN A 72 -6.11 5.95 11.24
C ASN A 72 -6.62 4.50 11.31
N GLU A 73 -6.19 3.78 12.35
CA GLU A 73 -6.54 2.38 12.56
C GLU A 73 -8.05 2.15 12.72
N THR A 74 -8.72 2.96 13.54
CA THR A 74 -10.18 2.87 13.74
C THR A 74 -10.93 3.02 12.41
N PHE A 75 -10.53 4.00 11.61
CA PHE A 75 -11.11 4.22 10.28
C PHE A 75 -10.91 3.01 9.36
N LEU A 76 -9.71 2.41 9.34
CA LEU A 76 -9.46 1.22 8.52
C LEU A 76 -10.27 0.01 9.00
N LEU A 77 -10.44 -0.18 10.30
CA LEU A 77 -11.24 -1.29 10.84
C LEU A 77 -12.73 -1.12 10.50
N GLU A 78 -13.26 0.10 10.55
CA GLU A 78 -14.65 0.41 10.23
C GLU A 78 -14.97 0.34 8.73
N HIS A 79 -13.99 0.62 7.87
CA HIS A 79 -14.18 0.77 6.42
C HIS A 79 -13.32 -0.16 5.56
N ASN A 80 -12.75 -1.22 6.13
CA ASN A 80 -11.74 -2.07 5.48
C ASN A 80 -12.08 -2.45 4.03
N GLN A 81 -13.25 -3.05 3.78
CA GLN A 81 -13.65 -3.53 2.45
C GLN A 81 -13.78 -2.37 1.46
N ALA A 82 -14.39 -1.27 1.89
CA ALA A 82 -14.58 -0.10 1.05
C ALA A 82 -13.24 0.62 0.78
N VAL A 83 -12.25 0.53 1.68
CA VAL A 83 -10.88 1.01 1.42
C VAL A 83 -10.19 0.14 0.37
N ILE A 84 -10.35 -1.18 0.43
CA ILE A 84 -9.80 -2.09 -0.61
C ILE A 84 -10.39 -1.75 -1.99
N GLU A 85 -11.72 -1.60 -2.08
CA GLU A 85 -12.39 -1.21 -3.34
C GLU A 85 -11.88 0.14 -3.88
N ILE A 86 -11.49 1.07 -3.01
CA ILE A 86 -10.92 2.36 -3.41
C ILE A 86 -9.46 2.23 -3.85
N ILE A 87 -8.67 1.32 -3.25
CA ILE A 87 -7.31 1.01 -3.71
C ILE A 87 -7.37 0.39 -5.11
N GLU A 88 -8.24 -0.60 -5.33
CA GLU A 88 -8.45 -1.23 -6.65
C GLU A 88 -8.88 -0.19 -7.69
N LEU A 89 -9.86 0.65 -7.35
CA LEU A 89 -10.31 1.74 -8.22
C LEU A 89 -9.17 2.70 -8.59
N PHE A 90 -8.32 3.05 -7.62
CA PHE A 90 -7.17 3.91 -7.85
C PHE A 90 -6.18 3.26 -8.82
N GLU A 91 -5.85 1.98 -8.64
CA GLU A 91 -4.98 1.25 -9.55
C GLU A 91 -5.53 1.20 -10.98
N ASP A 92 -6.84 0.93 -11.13
CA ASP A 92 -7.52 0.92 -12.43
C ASP A 92 -7.45 2.28 -13.14
N ILE A 93 -7.76 3.36 -12.42
CA ILE A 93 -7.72 4.71 -13.01
C ILE A 93 -6.28 5.07 -13.39
N GLU A 94 -5.31 4.81 -12.52
CA GLU A 94 -3.91 5.16 -12.77
C GLU A 94 -3.31 4.37 -13.93
N TYR A 95 -3.68 3.09 -14.05
CA TYR A 95 -3.30 2.27 -15.20
C TYR A 95 -3.89 2.84 -16.50
N GLN A 96 -5.17 3.21 -16.51
CA GLN A 96 -5.81 3.81 -17.69
C GLN A 96 -5.21 5.16 -18.09
N GLU A 97 -4.88 6.01 -17.11
CA GLU A 97 -4.39 7.38 -17.36
C GLU A 97 -2.91 7.43 -17.74
N SER A 98 -2.09 6.50 -17.25
CA SER A 98 -0.63 6.57 -17.40
C SER A 98 0.02 5.36 -18.06
N ASN A 99 -0.73 4.26 -18.28
CA ASN A 99 -0.21 2.94 -18.67
C ASN A 99 0.93 2.44 -17.75
N MET A 100 1.03 2.97 -16.53
CA MET A 100 2.01 2.54 -15.55
C MET A 100 1.31 1.72 -14.47
N ASN A 101 1.85 0.54 -14.20
CA ASN A 101 1.49 -0.19 -13.00
C ASN A 101 2.06 0.55 -11.77
N ILE A 102 1.17 1.09 -10.95
CA ILE A 102 1.52 1.86 -9.75
C ILE A 102 1.57 1.02 -8.47
N THR A 103 1.19 -0.27 -8.53
CA THR A 103 1.13 -1.19 -7.38
C THR A 103 2.46 -1.21 -6.62
N ASN A 104 3.59 -1.19 -7.33
CA ASN A 104 4.92 -1.18 -6.69
C ASN A 104 5.13 0.06 -5.81
N SER A 105 4.73 1.23 -6.31
CA SER A 105 4.85 2.49 -5.55
C SER A 105 3.86 2.54 -4.39
N LEU A 106 2.67 1.95 -4.54
CA LEU A 106 1.69 1.84 -3.46
C LEU A 106 2.21 0.93 -2.33
N VAL A 107 2.64 -0.27 -2.68
CA VAL A 107 3.13 -1.26 -1.71
C VAL A 107 4.36 -0.71 -0.96
N GLU A 108 5.30 -0.11 -1.67
CA GLU A 108 6.44 0.58 -1.05
C GLU A 108 5.99 1.71 -0.12
N GLY A 109 5.00 2.49 -0.56
CA GLY A 109 4.44 3.60 0.21
C GLY A 109 3.72 3.18 1.48
N PHE A 110 3.03 2.05 1.47
CA PHE A 110 2.33 1.50 2.63
C PHE A 110 3.28 1.09 3.76
N VAL A 111 4.55 0.78 3.45
CA VAL A 111 5.58 0.51 4.47
C VAL A 111 5.74 1.70 5.44
N TYR A 112 5.51 2.92 4.97
CA TYR A 112 5.67 4.12 5.78
C TYR A 112 4.49 4.40 6.71
N LEU A 113 3.34 3.75 6.51
CA LEU A 113 2.14 3.94 7.32
C LEU A 113 2.25 3.27 8.69
N SER A 114 1.69 3.88 9.72
CA SER A 114 1.60 3.29 11.07
C SER A 114 0.68 2.07 11.10
N THR A 115 -0.34 2.08 10.24
CA THR A 115 -1.41 1.08 10.12
C THR A 115 -1.13 -0.02 9.10
N ARG A 116 0.10 -0.08 8.56
CA ARG A 116 0.52 -1.00 7.48
C ARG A 116 0.04 -2.45 7.69
N CYS A 117 0.11 -2.97 8.93
CA CYS A 117 -0.34 -4.33 9.24
C CYS A 117 -1.85 -4.50 9.07
N VAL A 118 -2.65 -3.54 9.54
CA VAL A 118 -4.12 -3.57 9.40
C VAL A 118 -4.51 -3.53 7.93
N LEU A 119 -3.86 -2.65 7.16
CA LEU A 119 -4.10 -2.52 5.74
C LEU A 119 -3.73 -3.81 4.98
N PHE A 120 -2.57 -4.39 5.27
CA PHE A 120 -2.13 -5.63 4.61
C PHE A 120 -2.98 -6.84 5.00
N LYS A 121 -3.45 -6.93 6.24
CA LYS A 121 -4.41 -7.97 6.64
C LYS A 121 -5.77 -7.81 5.96
N ALA A 122 -6.21 -6.59 5.71
CA ALA A 122 -7.44 -6.34 4.96
C ALA A 122 -7.26 -6.72 3.48
N VAL A 123 -6.15 -6.32 2.87
CA VAL A 123 -5.83 -6.68 1.47
C VAL A 123 -5.64 -8.19 1.32
N ALA A 124 -5.04 -8.85 2.30
CA ALA A 124 -4.87 -10.30 2.36
C ALA A 124 -6.20 -11.08 2.31
N LYS A 125 -7.34 -10.44 2.61
CA LYS A 125 -8.69 -11.03 2.51
C LYS A 125 -9.39 -10.77 1.18
N SER A 126 -8.77 -10.00 0.29
CA SER A 126 -9.26 -9.69 -1.06
C SER A 126 -9.04 -10.85 -2.04
N ASN A 127 -9.31 -10.64 -3.33
CA ASN A 127 -9.20 -11.66 -4.39
C ASN A 127 -7.78 -12.27 -4.50
N GLU A 128 -7.68 -13.57 -4.75
CA GLU A 128 -6.43 -14.35 -4.89
C GLU A 128 -5.39 -13.70 -5.83
N ILE A 129 -5.82 -13.14 -6.96
CA ILE A 129 -4.92 -12.49 -7.94
C ILE A 129 -4.18 -11.29 -7.31
N ILE A 130 -4.88 -10.54 -6.46
CA ILE A 130 -4.34 -9.35 -5.79
C ILE A 130 -3.32 -9.79 -4.73
N LYS A 131 -3.58 -10.91 -4.04
CA LYS A 131 -2.68 -11.45 -3.01
C LYS A 131 -1.30 -11.79 -3.58
N GLU A 132 -1.25 -12.59 -4.66
CA GLU A 132 0.03 -13.03 -5.24
C GLU A 132 0.85 -11.84 -5.79
N ASN A 133 0.18 -10.90 -6.45
CA ASN A 133 0.83 -9.69 -6.96
C ASN A 133 1.44 -8.86 -5.81
N ILE A 134 0.73 -8.71 -4.70
CA ILE A 134 1.20 -7.94 -3.55
C ILE A 134 2.36 -8.61 -2.82
N ILE A 135 2.36 -9.93 -2.67
CA ILE A 135 3.53 -10.67 -2.15
C ILE A 135 4.76 -10.37 -3.01
N ASN A 136 4.61 -10.47 -4.34
CA ASN A 136 5.70 -10.20 -5.27
C ASN A 136 6.20 -8.77 -5.15
N GLN A 137 5.30 -7.78 -5.08
CA GLN A 137 5.69 -6.39 -4.93
C GLN A 137 6.36 -6.10 -3.59
N LEU A 138 5.86 -6.67 -2.48
CA LEU A 138 6.49 -6.54 -1.15
C LEU A 138 7.94 -7.03 -1.17
N LEU A 139 8.18 -8.19 -1.76
CA LEU A 139 9.51 -8.78 -1.88
C LEU A 139 10.42 -7.91 -2.75
N LEU A 140 9.90 -7.33 -3.83
CA LEU A 140 10.66 -6.39 -4.67
C LEU A 140 11.01 -5.09 -3.93
N CYS A 141 10.13 -4.59 -3.04
CA CYS A 141 10.39 -3.38 -2.25
C CYS A 141 11.61 -3.53 -1.33
N VAL A 142 11.91 -4.75 -0.84
CA VAL A 142 13.07 -4.99 0.05
C VAL A 142 14.38 -4.55 -0.60
N ARG A 143 14.51 -4.69 -1.92
CA ARG A 143 15.75 -4.30 -2.64
C ARG A 143 15.92 -2.79 -2.80
N ARG A 144 14.84 -2.02 -2.67
CA ARG A 144 14.82 -0.55 -2.87
C ARG A 144 14.81 0.23 -1.56
N LEU A 145 14.22 -0.35 -0.52
CA LEU A 145 14.10 0.29 0.78
C LEU A 145 15.41 0.18 1.57
N SER A 146 15.68 1.22 2.36
CA SER A 146 16.79 1.19 3.33
C SER A 146 16.58 0.07 4.36
N ASN A 147 17.67 -0.56 4.80
CA ASN A 147 17.65 -1.65 5.79
C ASN A 147 16.88 -1.33 7.08
N ARG A 148 16.70 -0.05 7.43
CA ARG A 148 15.87 0.35 8.58
C ARG A 148 14.39 -0.02 8.44
N PHE A 149 13.91 -0.27 7.22
CA PHE A 149 12.52 -0.63 6.94
C PHE A 149 12.29 -2.15 6.92
N LEU A 150 13.34 -2.95 7.18
CA LEU A 150 13.24 -4.41 7.21
C LEU A 150 12.26 -4.91 8.28
N LEU A 151 12.16 -4.22 9.41
CA LEU A 151 11.18 -4.57 10.46
C LEU A 151 9.75 -4.38 9.95
N GLN A 152 9.45 -3.24 9.32
CA GLN A 152 8.13 -2.93 8.77
C GLN A 152 7.75 -3.92 7.66
N LEU A 153 8.70 -4.24 6.78
CA LEU A 153 8.51 -5.26 5.75
C LEU A 153 8.26 -6.64 6.37
N SER A 154 8.98 -6.99 7.43
CA SER A 154 8.78 -8.24 8.17
C SER A 154 7.36 -8.36 8.72
N GLU A 155 6.86 -7.29 9.34
CA GLU A 155 5.50 -7.24 9.88
C GLU A 155 4.43 -7.37 8.79
N MET A 156 4.63 -6.72 7.63
CA MET A 156 3.68 -6.77 6.52
C MET A 156 3.65 -8.17 5.87
N ILE A 157 4.82 -8.76 5.63
CA ILE A 157 4.93 -10.12 5.07
C ILE A 157 4.33 -11.15 6.03
N TYR A 158 4.68 -11.07 7.32
CA TYR A 158 4.13 -11.96 8.32
C TYR A 158 2.61 -11.79 8.45
N GLY A 159 2.10 -10.56 8.46
CA GLY A 159 0.66 -10.29 8.51
C GLY A 159 -0.11 -10.87 7.33
N LEU A 160 0.50 -10.90 6.14
CA LEU A 160 -0.10 -11.53 4.96
C LEU A 160 -0.17 -13.05 5.10
N VAL A 161 0.93 -13.69 5.54
CA VAL A 161 1.01 -15.14 5.74
C VAL A 161 0.10 -15.61 6.89
N GLU A 162 -0.02 -14.83 7.95
CA GLU A 162 -0.93 -15.14 9.06
C GLU A 162 -2.40 -15.19 8.61
N GLU A 163 -2.80 -14.33 7.69
CA GLU A 163 -4.17 -14.35 7.13
C GLU A 163 -4.32 -15.35 5.98
N ASN A 164 -3.22 -15.80 5.35
CA ASN A 164 -3.23 -16.79 4.27
C ASN A 164 -2.06 -17.79 4.42
N PRO A 165 -2.18 -18.78 5.33
CA PRO A 165 -1.12 -19.73 5.61
C PRO A 165 -0.67 -20.57 4.41
N GLU A 166 -1.52 -20.76 3.40
CA GLU A 166 -1.23 -21.48 2.16
C GLU A 166 -0.06 -20.88 1.36
N TYR A 167 0.22 -19.59 1.54
CA TYR A 167 1.36 -18.91 0.90
C TYR A 167 2.68 -19.04 1.69
N ALA A 168 2.67 -19.62 2.88
CA ALA A 168 3.83 -19.71 3.76
C ALA A 168 5.06 -20.33 3.08
N GLN A 169 4.88 -21.44 2.37
CA GLN A 169 5.97 -22.13 1.68
C GLN A 169 6.56 -21.27 0.55
N LEU A 170 5.72 -20.62 -0.26
CA LEU A 170 6.15 -19.75 -1.35
C LEU A 170 6.93 -18.55 -0.82
N VAL A 171 6.42 -17.90 0.23
CA VAL A 171 7.06 -16.74 0.86
C VAL A 171 8.39 -17.14 1.49
N ARG A 172 8.43 -18.25 2.23
CA ARG A 172 9.67 -18.82 2.80
C ARG A 172 10.72 -19.06 1.72
N LEU A 173 10.35 -19.70 0.62
CA LEU A 173 11.27 -19.98 -0.49
C LEU A 173 11.86 -18.68 -1.05
N LYS A 174 11.00 -17.71 -1.41
CA LYS A 174 11.46 -16.44 -1.99
C LYS A 174 12.34 -15.63 -1.04
N LEU A 175 12.00 -15.56 0.24
CA LEU A 175 12.84 -14.89 1.25
C LEU A 175 14.21 -15.57 1.40
N SER A 176 14.24 -16.90 1.36
CA SER A 176 15.47 -17.70 1.44
C SER A 176 16.37 -17.48 0.23
N GLU A 177 15.80 -17.50 -0.98
CA GLU A 177 16.52 -17.23 -2.24
C GLU A 177 17.12 -15.82 -2.25
N MET A 178 16.37 -14.85 -1.71
CA MET A 178 16.81 -13.46 -1.61
C MET A 178 17.79 -13.22 -0.45
N GLN A 179 17.95 -14.17 0.47
CA GLN A 179 18.80 -14.07 1.67
C GLN A 179 18.45 -12.85 2.55
N ILE A 180 17.16 -12.60 2.73
CA ILE A 180 16.63 -11.46 3.51
C ILE A 180 15.67 -11.94 4.60
N LEU A 181 15.50 -11.11 5.63
CA LEU A 181 14.53 -11.32 6.71
C LEU A 181 14.59 -12.73 7.34
N PRO A 182 15.77 -13.19 7.83
CA PRO A 182 15.94 -14.54 8.37
C PRO A 182 14.97 -14.84 9.52
N ASP A 183 14.66 -13.86 10.36
CA ASP A 183 13.72 -14.03 11.47
C ASP A 183 12.30 -14.36 10.97
N VAL A 184 11.88 -13.75 9.86
CA VAL A 184 10.57 -14.03 9.23
C VAL A 184 10.56 -15.42 8.62
N ILE A 185 11.67 -15.84 7.98
CA ILE A 185 11.82 -17.21 7.45
C ILE A 185 11.65 -18.22 8.58
N THR A 186 12.36 -18.05 9.70
CA THR A 186 12.26 -18.95 10.86
C THR A 186 10.84 -18.98 11.41
N LYS A 187 10.22 -17.81 11.61
CA LYS A 187 8.87 -17.71 12.17
C LYS A 187 7.82 -18.37 11.27
N ILE A 188 7.86 -18.13 9.96
CA ILE A 188 6.96 -18.76 9.00
C ILE A 188 7.18 -20.27 8.97
N THR A 189 8.44 -20.71 8.96
CA THR A 189 8.79 -22.13 8.96
C THR A 189 8.19 -22.84 10.17
N VAL A 190 8.46 -22.34 11.38
CA VAL A 190 8.01 -23.00 12.61
C VAL A 190 6.49 -23.03 12.76
N LEU A 191 5.78 -22.00 12.29
CA LEU A 191 4.33 -21.86 12.53
C LEU A 191 3.46 -22.44 11.42
N TYR A 192 3.93 -22.43 10.17
CA TYR A 192 3.07 -22.69 9.01
C TYR A 192 3.67 -23.67 8.00
N CYS A 193 4.97 -23.94 8.04
CA CYS A 193 5.55 -25.01 7.25
C CYS A 193 5.70 -26.23 8.14
N GLU A 194 4.77 -27.18 8.03
CA GLU A 194 5.06 -28.54 8.48
C GLU A 194 6.22 -29.03 7.62
N ASP A 195 7.44 -29.00 8.15
CA ASP A 195 8.52 -29.78 7.58
C ASP A 195 8.08 -31.23 7.83
N GLU A 196 7.58 -31.92 6.78
CA GLU A 196 7.47 -33.38 6.81
C GLU A 196 8.87 -33.91 7.12
N VAL A 197 9.05 -34.41 8.35
CA VAL A 197 10.23 -35.15 8.79
C VAL A 197 10.21 -36.54 8.19
#